data_AF-A0AA96J002-F1
#
_entry.id   AF-A0AA96J002-F1
#
_cell.length_a   1.000
_cell.length_b   1.000
_cell.length_c   1.000
_cell.angle_alpha   90.00
_cell.angle_beta   90.00
_cell.angle_gamma   90.00
#
_symmetry.space_group_name_H-M   'P 1'
#
loop_
_entity.id
_entity.type
_entity.pdbx_description
1 polymer ?
#
loop_
_entity_poly.entity_id
_entity_poly.type
_entity_poly.pdbx_seq_one_letter_code
_entity_poly.pdbx_strand_id
1 'polypeptide(L)'
;MPKALVSTASEDQFKNCAAKAISTKLALLFHCRPHTNTLELVTSHNVTDTSGAPIIGPGSPLTRADEAEVIKLLLSRLEEVTEATVFPDYLLYKDPYNLVWWWPSTKRAMFVRDSEGNPKTLNVVWPNLVFKVVDRTLYVASFAGDGATRPTGETELLQSALPNVYVDGRVCTGDAVLPLGCTLADMGQWESVIFDTAFTHSNNRHALRADKQGMTEDVRAFWASLDGVDQPFPDERPSPLGVCLKDWLVGKPSDQH
;
A
#
# COMPACT_ATOMS: atom_id res chain seq x y z
N MET A 1 -0.97 31.89 -26.12
CA MET A 1 -0.36 30.66 -26.69
C MET A 1 -0.29 29.63 -25.58
N PRO A 2 -0.86 28.42 -25.74
CA PRO A 2 -0.81 27.41 -24.69
C PRO A 2 0.62 26.87 -24.56
N LYS A 3 1.16 26.89 -23.33
CA LYS A 3 2.42 26.24 -22.95
C LYS A 3 2.20 24.73 -22.95
N ALA A 4 3.00 23.98 -23.71
CA ALA A 4 3.04 22.53 -23.59
C ALA A 4 3.68 22.13 -22.25
N LEU A 5 2.90 21.42 -21.43
CA LEU A 5 3.27 20.79 -20.16
C LEU A 5 3.82 19.37 -20.42
N VAL A 6 4.96 19.24 -21.08
CA VAL A 6 5.81 18.03 -20.99
C VAL A 6 7.25 18.47 -21.22
N SER A 7 8.06 18.46 -20.16
CA SER A 7 9.51 18.57 -20.28
C SER A 7 10.04 17.20 -20.70
N THR A 8 10.32 17.02 -22.00
CA THR A 8 11.24 15.95 -22.41
C THR A 8 12.60 16.21 -21.75
N ALA A 9 13.31 15.15 -21.34
CA ALA A 9 14.61 15.26 -20.69
C ALA A 9 15.51 16.26 -21.44
N SER A 10 16.11 17.20 -20.71
CA SER A 10 16.96 18.24 -21.31
C SER A 10 18.25 17.63 -21.88
N GLU A 11 18.82 18.23 -22.93
CA GLU A 11 20.11 17.82 -23.51
C GLU A 11 21.22 17.64 -22.46
N ASP A 12 21.17 18.41 -21.37
CA ASP A 12 22.18 18.36 -20.31
C ASP A 12 22.03 17.11 -19.41
N GLN A 13 20.84 16.54 -19.30
CA GLN A 13 20.63 15.24 -18.64
C GLN A 13 21.22 14.08 -19.46
N PHE A 14 21.20 14.18 -20.80
CA PHE A 14 21.89 13.22 -21.68
C PHE A 14 23.42 13.32 -21.54
N LYS A 15 23.97 14.54 -21.43
CA LYS A 15 25.41 14.75 -21.30
C LYS A 15 26.00 14.19 -20.01
N ASN A 16 25.27 14.26 -18.89
CA ASN A 16 25.75 13.73 -17.60
C ASN A 16 25.72 12.20 -17.50
N CYS A 17 24.78 11.52 -18.15
CA CYS A 17 24.79 10.05 -18.25
C CYS A 17 25.87 9.53 -19.23
N ALA A 18 26.29 10.36 -20.20
CA ALA A 18 27.24 10.02 -21.25
C ALA A 18 28.71 9.92 -20.81
N ALA A 19 29.04 10.17 -19.53
CA ALA A 19 30.38 9.88 -18.99
C ALA A 19 30.71 8.37 -19.01
N LYS A 20 29.68 7.51 -19.15
CA LYS A 20 29.79 6.13 -19.64
C LYS A 20 29.15 6.08 -21.02
N ALA A 21 29.79 5.47 -22.01
CA ALA A 21 29.29 5.42 -23.39
C ALA A 21 27.90 4.76 -23.46
N ILE A 22 26.85 5.58 -23.62
CA ILE A 22 25.47 5.13 -23.83
C ILE A 22 25.36 4.65 -25.27
N SER A 23 24.78 3.48 -25.50
CA SER A 23 24.46 2.99 -26.85
C SER A 23 23.01 2.52 -26.92
N THR A 24 22.31 2.91 -27.98
CA THR A 24 20.95 2.44 -28.26
C THR A 24 21.03 1.00 -28.77
N LYS A 25 20.31 0.08 -28.11
CA LYS A 25 20.32 -1.36 -28.45
C LYS A 25 19.03 -1.86 -29.10
N LEU A 26 17.90 -1.24 -28.77
CA LEU A 26 16.57 -1.72 -29.13
C LEU A 26 15.66 -0.55 -29.45
N ALA A 27 14.84 -0.69 -30.49
CA ALA A 27 13.73 0.20 -30.81
C ALA A 27 12.43 -0.61 -30.86
N LEU A 28 11.39 -0.07 -30.23
CA LEU A 28 10.03 -0.59 -30.31
C LEU A 28 9.17 0.40 -31.10
N LEU A 29 8.50 -0.09 -32.14
CA LEU A 29 7.54 0.69 -32.91
C LEU A 29 6.13 0.21 -32.60
N PHE A 30 5.29 1.14 -32.17
CA PHE A 30 3.88 0.90 -31.86
C PHE A 30 3.04 1.32 -33.06
N HIS A 31 2.36 0.36 -33.68
CA HIS A 31 1.52 0.57 -34.85
C HIS A 31 0.07 0.67 -34.38
N CYS A 32 -0.45 1.89 -34.39
CA CYS A 32 -1.82 2.19 -33.96
C CYS A 32 -2.71 2.53 -35.15
N ARG A 33 -4.00 2.19 -35.03
CA ARG A 33 -5.01 2.61 -36.00
C ARG A 33 -5.23 4.13 -35.91
N PRO A 34 -5.15 4.90 -37.02
CA PRO A 34 -5.14 6.37 -37.00
C PRO A 34 -6.36 7.05 -36.35
N HIS A 35 -7.53 6.40 -36.35
CA HIS A 35 -8.78 7.01 -35.89
C HIS A 35 -9.19 6.63 -34.47
N THR A 36 -8.84 5.42 -34.03
CA THR A 36 -9.20 4.91 -32.70
C THR A 36 -8.03 4.96 -31.73
N ASN A 37 -6.83 5.26 -32.23
CA ASN A 37 -5.56 5.13 -31.51
C ASN A 37 -5.40 3.77 -30.82
N THR A 38 -6.04 2.73 -31.39
CA THR A 38 -5.97 1.37 -30.87
C THR A 38 -4.67 0.74 -31.33
N LEU A 39 -3.91 0.18 -30.40
CA LEU A 39 -2.69 -0.56 -30.69
C LEU A 39 -3.03 -1.84 -31.45
N GLU A 40 -2.46 -2.03 -32.64
CA GLU A 40 -2.68 -3.24 -33.46
C GLU A 40 -1.48 -4.18 -33.43
N LEU A 41 -0.27 -3.62 -33.45
CA LEU A 41 0.96 -4.39 -33.50
C LEU A 41 2.09 -3.60 -32.84
N VAL A 42 3.01 -4.33 -32.20
CA VAL A 42 4.31 -3.81 -31.80
C VAL A 42 5.38 -4.57 -32.55
N THR A 43 6.37 -3.88 -33.11
CA THR A 43 7.55 -4.51 -33.71
C THR A 43 8.80 -4.17 -32.92
N SER A 44 9.67 -5.16 -32.72
CA SER A 44 11.00 -5.02 -32.14
C SER A 44 12.05 -4.89 -33.24
N HIS A 45 13.01 -4.00 -33.03
CA HIS A 45 14.09 -3.72 -33.97
C HIS A 45 15.41 -3.62 -33.23
N ASN A 46 16.40 -4.42 -33.63
CA ASN A 46 17.77 -4.23 -33.15
C ASN A 46 18.31 -2.89 -33.65
N VAL A 47 19.03 -2.19 -32.79
CA VAL A 47 19.70 -0.93 -33.15
C VAL A 47 21.19 -1.17 -33.18
N THR A 48 21.80 -0.86 -34.33
CA THR A 48 23.25 -0.90 -34.52
C THR A 48 23.81 0.52 -34.55
N ASP A 49 25.07 0.67 -34.14
CA ASP A 49 25.78 1.93 -34.25
C ASP A 49 26.64 1.90 -35.51
N THR A 50 26.41 2.83 -36.43
CA THR A 50 27.29 3.04 -37.58
C THR A 50 27.77 4.48 -37.55
N SER A 51 29.07 4.68 -37.33
CA SER A 51 29.70 6.01 -37.28
C SER A 51 29.14 6.96 -36.21
N GLY A 52 28.69 6.44 -35.07
CA GLY A 52 28.15 7.24 -33.96
C GLY A 52 26.66 7.56 -34.11
N ALA A 53 25.98 6.99 -35.11
CA ALA A 53 24.55 7.17 -35.33
C ALA A 53 23.81 5.83 -35.15
N PRO A 54 22.74 5.79 -34.33
CA PRO A 54 21.91 4.60 -34.17
C PRO A 54 21.08 4.35 -35.44
N ILE A 55 21.20 3.16 -36.01
CA ILE A 55 20.42 2.70 -37.17
C ILE A 55 19.45 1.62 -36.71
N ILE A 56 18.15 1.83 -36.99
CA ILE A 56 17.09 0.87 -36.73
C ILE A 56 17.16 -0.23 -37.79
N GLY A 57 17.40 -1.47 -37.35
CA GLY A 57 17.42 -2.65 -38.20
C GLY A 57 16.01 -3.13 -38.61
N PRO A 58 15.95 -4.26 -39.35
CA PRO A 58 14.68 -4.89 -39.71
C PRO A 58 13.81 -5.20 -38.49
N GLY A 59 12.50 -5.03 -38.66
CA GLY A 59 11.52 -5.26 -37.60
C GLY A 59 10.94 -6.66 -37.62
N SER A 60 10.71 -7.21 -36.44
CA SER A 60 9.94 -8.44 -36.24
C SER A 60 8.75 -8.15 -35.32
N PRO A 61 7.61 -8.87 -35.45
CA PRO A 61 6.54 -8.80 -34.47
C PRO A 61 7.07 -9.07 -33.06
N LEU A 62 6.69 -8.25 -32.08
CA LEU A 62 7.10 -8.42 -30.70
C LEU A 62 6.57 -9.75 -30.16
N THR A 63 7.48 -10.64 -29.77
CA THR A 63 7.14 -11.93 -29.19
C THR A 63 7.11 -11.87 -27.66
N ARG A 64 6.54 -12.89 -27.01
CA ARG A 64 6.62 -13.06 -25.55
C ARG A 64 8.06 -13.09 -25.02
N ALA A 65 9.02 -13.60 -25.81
CA ALA A 65 10.43 -13.61 -25.42
C ALA A 65 11.02 -12.19 -25.46
N ASP A 66 10.69 -11.42 -26.49
CA ASP A 66 11.09 -10.01 -26.60
C ASP A 66 10.49 -9.16 -25.47
N GLU A 67 9.22 -9.41 -25.09
CA GLU A 67 8.59 -8.78 -23.93
C GLU A 67 9.41 -9.01 -22.65
N ALA A 68 9.87 -10.24 -22.42
CA ALA A 68 10.69 -10.58 -21.26
C ALA A 68 12.05 -9.85 -21.28
N GLU A 69 12.69 -9.72 -22.45
CA GLU A 69 13.93 -8.96 -22.59
C GLU A 69 13.74 -7.45 -22.34
N VAL A 70 12.65 -6.87 -22.88
CA VAL A 70 12.28 -5.47 -22.63
C VAL A 70 12.04 -5.24 -21.15
N ILE A 71 11.27 -6.11 -20.48
CA ILE A 71 11.04 -6.02 -19.03
C ILE A 71 12.37 -6.10 -18.28
N LYS A 72 13.25 -7.04 -18.62
CA LYS A 72 14.58 -7.16 -17.98
C LYS A 72 15.43 -5.89 -18.18
N LEU A 73 15.39 -5.29 -19.37
CA LEU A 73 16.09 -4.04 -19.67
C LEU A 73 15.50 -2.85 -18.91
N LEU A 74 14.19 -2.83 -18.67
CA LEU A 74 13.54 -1.80 -17.86
C LEU A 74 13.86 -1.98 -16.37
N LEU A 75 13.86 -3.23 -15.88
CA LEU A 75 14.18 -3.57 -14.50
C LEU A 75 15.65 -3.36 -14.17
N SER A 76 16.58 -3.39 -15.14
CA SER A 76 18.00 -3.08 -14.88
C SER A 76 18.27 -1.62 -14.47
N ARG A 77 17.25 -0.75 -14.57
CA ARG A 77 17.29 0.62 -14.02
C ARG A 77 16.98 0.68 -12.54
N LEU A 78 16.25 -0.31 -12.02
CA LEU A 78 16.18 -0.53 -10.59
C LEU A 78 17.59 -0.98 -10.23
N GLU A 79 18.23 -0.24 -9.32
CA GLU A 79 19.58 -0.55 -8.83
C GLU A 79 19.76 -2.06 -8.68
N GLU A 80 20.94 -2.58 -9.04
CA GLU A 80 21.32 -3.97 -8.81
C GLU A 80 20.67 -4.43 -7.50
N VAL A 81 19.78 -5.44 -7.58
CA VAL A 81 19.18 -6.05 -6.39
C VAL A 81 20.35 -6.58 -5.59
N THR A 82 20.83 -5.75 -4.68
CA THR A 82 22.20 -5.88 -4.15
C THR A 82 22.23 -6.94 -3.07
N GLU A 83 21.07 -7.29 -2.49
CA GLU A 83 20.95 -8.36 -1.52
C GLU A 83 19.60 -9.07 -1.67
N ALA A 84 19.63 -10.40 -1.68
CA ALA A 84 18.42 -11.21 -1.55
C ALA A 84 17.76 -10.87 -0.20
N THR A 85 16.56 -10.30 -0.25
CA THR A 85 15.82 -9.95 0.97
C THR A 85 14.97 -11.13 1.41
N VAL A 86 15.21 -11.64 2.62
CA VAL A 86 14.30 -12.60 3.27
C VAL A 86 13.12 -11.82 3.83
N PHE A 87 11.90 -12.16 3.40
CA PHE A 87 10.71 -11.49 3.89
C PHE A 87 10.35 -11.96 5.30
N PRO A 88 9.90 -11.04 6.17
CA PRO A 88 9.41 -11.43 7.49
C PRO A 88 8.10 -12.22 7.37
N ASP A 89 7.85 -13.11 8.33
CA ASP A 89 6.66 -13.98 8.35
C ASP A 89 5.34 -13.19 8.41
N TYR A 90 5.40 -11.94 8.88
CA TYR A 90 4.26 -11.04 8.95
C TYR A 90 3.95 -10.28 7.65
N LEU A 91 4.83 -10.35 6.63
CA LEU A 91 4.55 -9.75 5.33
C LEU A 91 3.49 -10.56 4.58
N LEU A 92 2.40 -9.91 4.18
CA LEU A 92 1.30 -10.52 3.43
C LEU A 92 1.40 -10.27 1.94
N TYR A 93 1.75 -9.04 1.55
CA TYR A 93 1.82 -8.63 0.15
C TYR A 93 2.78 -7.45 -0.02
N LYS A 94 3.52 -7.45 -1.13
CA LYS A 94 4.36 -6.33 -1.51
C LYS A 94 4.45 -6.22 -3.03
N ASP A 95 4.35 -5.01 -3.54
CA ASP A 95 4.82 -4.61 -4.86
C ASP A 95 5.60 -3.27 -4.76
N PRO A 96 5.92 -2.56 -5.86
CA PRO A 96 6.60 -1.26 -5.78
C PRO A 96 5.83 -0.14 -5.06
N TYR A 97 4.50 -0.22 -4.97
CA TYR A 97 3.61 0.83 -4.47
C TYR A 97 2.80 0.40 -3.24
N ASN A 98 2.62 -0.91 -3.05
CA ASN A 98 1.80 -1.52 -2.01
C ASN A 98 2.67 -2.29 -1.03
N LEU A 99 2.38 -2.10 0.26
CA LEU A 99 2.97 -2.86 1.36
C LEU A 99 1.88 -3.26 2.33
N VAL A 100 1.71 -4.57 2.55
CA VAL A 100 0.66 -5.11 3.43
C VAL A 100 1.25 -6.16 4.36
N TRP A 101 0.98 -6.02 5.65
CA TRP A 101 1.45 -6.92 6.68
C TRP A 101 0.42 -7.07 7.79
N TRP A 102 0.50 -8.15 8.56
CA TRP A 102 -0.31 -8.31 9.75
C TRP A 102 0.50 -8.03 11.01
N TRP A 103 -0.20 -7.70 12.08
CA TRP A 103 0.35 -7.57 13.42
C TRP A 103 -0.48 -8.41 14.39
N PRO A 104 0.14 -9.25 15.22
CA PRO A 104 -0.57 -10.11 16.14
C PRO A 104 -1.23 -9.36 17.29
N SER A 105 -2.36 -9.88 17.77
CA SER A 105 -2.99 -9.43 19.01
C SER A 105 -1.98 -9.40 20.16
N THR A 106 -1.80 -8.23 20.77
CA THR A 106 -0.73 -8.00 21.76
C THR A 106 -1.21 -7.05 22.85
N LYS A 107 -0.85 -7.31 24.10
CA LYS A 107 -1.07 -6.37 25.21
C LYS A 107 -0.10 -5.18 25.10
N ARG A 108 -0.64 -3.96 24.97
CA ARG A 108 0.14 -2.74 24.81
C ARG A 108 -0.61 -1.53 25.34
N ALA A 109 0.15 -0.51 25.74
CA ALA A 109 -0.40 0.82 25.98
C ALA A 109 -1.11 1.37 24.72
N MET A 110 -2.26 2.00 24.91
CA MET A 110 -2.95 2.80 23.92
C MET A 110 -3.06 4.23 24.43
N PHE A 111 -2.56 5.19 23.66
CA PHE A 111 -2.62 6.61 24.01
C PHE A 111 -3.89 7.23 23.43
N VAL A 112 -4.74 7.78 24.31
CA VAL A 112 -5.99 8.44 23.94
C VAL A 112 -6.04 9.83 24.53
N ARG A 113 -6.88 10.71 23.97
CA ARG A 113 -7.28 11.96 24.59
C ARG A 113 -8.71 11.82 25.08
N ASP A 114 -8.96 12.29 26.30
CA ASP A 114 -10.33 12.36 26.83
C ASP A 114 -11.15 13.46 26.13
N SER A 115 -12.40 13.67 26.58
CA SER A 115 -13.29 14.70 26.04
C SER A 115 -12.78 16.13 26.24
N GLU A 116 -11.90 16.35 27.22
CA GLU A 116 -11.27 17.65 27.52
C GLU A 116 -9.92 17.83 26.78
N GLY A 117 -9.45 16.80 26.08
CA GLY A 117 -8.20 16.79 25.33
C GLY A 117 -6.98 16.36 26.16
N ASN A 118 -7.16 15.96 27.42
CA ASN A 118 -6.05 15.52 28.27
C ASN A 118 -5.55 14.14 27.84
N PRO A 119 -4.22 13.91 27.85
CA PRO A 119 -3.66 12.61 27.51
C PRO A 119 -4.01 11.57 28.59
N LYS A 120 -4.44 10.39 28.14
CA LYS A 120 -4.70 9.21 28.95
C LYS A 120 -4.04 7.99 28.30
N THR A 121 -3.49 7.10 29.12
CA THR A 121 -2.95 5.82 28.66
C THR A 121 -3.88 4.71 29.13
N LEU A 122 -4.29 3.85 28.21
CA LEU A 122 -5.05 2.64 28.50
C LEU A 122 -4.12 1.43 28.36
N ASN A 123 -4.23 0.43 29.24
CA ASN A 123 -3.49 -0.82 29.13
C ASN A 123 -4.42 -1.91 28.60
N VAL A 124 -4.35 -2.20 27.31
CA VAL A 124 -5.34 -3.02 26.61
C VAL A 124 -4.69 -4.11 25.77
N VAL A 125 -5.46 -5.16 25.47
CA VAL A 125 -5.09 -6.14 24.43
C VAL A 125 -5.59 -5.62 23.09
N TRP A 126 -4.66 -5.36 22.16
CA TRP A 126 -4.99 -4.92 20.80
C TRP A 126 -5.49 -6.10 19.95
N PRO A 127 -6.39 -5.88 18.99
CA PRO A 127 -6.79 -6.93 18.04
C PRO A 127 -5.63 -7.37 17.16
N ASN A 128 -5.83 -8.46 16.42
CA ASN A 128 -5.02 -8.70 15.24
C ASN A 128 -5.29 -7.60 14.21
N LEU A 129 -4.24 -7.01 13.68
CA LEU A 129 -4.34 -5.93 12.70
C LEU A 129 -3.78 -6.35 11.36
N VAL A 130 -4.34 -5.79 10.29
CA VAL A 130 -3.71 -5.77 8.96
C VAL A 130 -3.46 -4.32 8.59
N PHE A 131 -2.21 -4.01 8.34
CA PHE A 131 -1.76 -2.72 7.84
C PHE A 131 -1.62 -2.79 6.33
N LYS A 132 -2.06 -1.75 5.63
CA LYS A 132 -1.90 -1.59 4.18
C LYS A 132 -1.45 -0.18 3.88
N VAL A 133 -0.35 -0.03 3.16
CA VAL A 133 0.15 1.25 2.66
C VAL A 133 0.07 1.23 1.14
N VAL A 134 -0.65 2.20 0.58
CA VAL A 134 -0.77 2.42 -0.88
C VAL A 134 -0.74 3.91 -1.12
N ASP A 135 0.06 4.38 -2.09
CA ASP A 135 0.18 5.80 -2.44
C ASP A 135 0.41 6.70 -1.21
N ARG A 136 1.29 6.24 -0.31
CA ARG A 136 1.62 6.90 0.97
C ARG A 136 0.41 7.15 1.89
N THR A 137 -0.65 6.38 1.71
CA THR A 137 -1.85 6.38 2.54
C THR A 137 -1.89 5.11 3.37
N LEU A 138 -2.05 5.25 4.69
CA LEU A 138 -2.15 4.13 5.60
C LEU A 138 -3.62 3.70 5.78
N TYR A 139 -3.84 2.40 5.69
CA TYR A 139 -5.09 1.73 6.00
C TYR A 139 -4.85 0.67 7.07
N VAL A 140 -5.84 0.45 7.92
CA VAL A 140 -5.84 -0.56 8.96
C VAL A 140 -7.20 -1.24 9.08
N ALA A 141 -7.18 -2.57 9.12
CA ALA A 141 -8.33 -3.42 9.42
C ALA A 141 -7.98 -4.36 10.57
N SER A 142 -8.99 -4.97 11.19
CA SER A 142 -8.77 -6.07 12.14
C SER A 142 -9.26 -7.40 11.57
N PHE A 143 -8.91 -8.52 12.20
CA PHE A 143 -9.47 -9.82 11.89
C PHE A 143 -9.53 -10.70 13.14
N ALA A 144 -10.48 -11.63 13.15
CA ALA A 144 -10.65 -12.55 14.25
C ALA A 144 -9.55 -13.63 14.27
N GLY A 145 -8.98 -13.91 15.43
CA GLY A 145 -7.92 -14.91 15.53
C GLY A 145 -7.22 -14.96 16.88
N ASP A 146 -6.42 -16.01 17.07
CA ASP A 146 -5.75 -16.34 18.34
C ASP A 146 -4.50 -15.50 18.66
N GLY A 147 -4.14 -14.52 17.84
CA GLY A 147 -2.91 -13.73 18.05
C GLY A 147 -1.63 -14.41 17.56
N ALA A 148 -1.69 -15.65 17.08
CA ALA A 148 -0.52 -16.41 16.64
C ALA A 148 -0.62 -16.87 15.18
N THR A 149 -1.85 -16.97 14.65
CA THR A 149 -2.10 -17.50 13.32
C THR A 149 -2.13 -16.39 12.28
N ARG A 150 -1.22 -16.49 11.30
CA ARG A 150 -1.17 -15.60 10.13
C ARG A 150 -2.48 -15.68 9.33
N PRO A 151 -3.08 -14.53 8.93
CA PRO A 151 -4.30 -14.54 8.13
C PRO A 151 -4.04 -15.08 6.72
N THR A 152 -5.06 -15.72 6.16
CA THR A 152 -5.08 -16.22 4.79
C THR A 152 -5.85 -15.26 3.88
N GLY A 153 -5.74 -15.43 2.55
CA GLY A 153 -6.49 -14.62 1.59
C GLY A 153 -8.01 -14.63 1.80
N GLU A 154 -8.58 -15.70 2.34
CA GLU A 154 -10.01 -15.84 2.64
C GLU A 154 -10.41 -15.30 4.03
N THR A 155 -9.47 -14.74 4.79
CA THR A 155 -9.76 -14.21 6.12
C THR A 155 -10.65 -12.97 5.98
N GLU A 156 -11.85 -13.05 6.54
CA GLU A 156 -12.79 -11.94 6.60
C GLU A 156 -12.21 -10.80 7.44
N LEU A 157 -12.24 -9.59 6.89
CA LEU A 157 -11.77 -8.41 7.59
C LEU A 157 -12.92 -7.75 8.35
N LEU A 158 -12.54 -7.21 9.49
CA LEU A 158 -13.38 -6.43 10.38
C LEU A 158 -12.90 -4.98 10.38
N GLN A 159 -13.77 -4.06 10.75
CA GLN A 159 -13.38 -2.70 11.09
C GLN A 159 -12.28 -2.75 12.17
N SER A 160 -11.28 -1.87 12.10
CA SER A 160 -10.20 -1.88 13.09
C SER A 160 -10.68 -1.57 14.51
N ALA A 161 -11.86 -0.96 14.63
CA ALA A 161 -12.40 -0.41 15.86
C ALA A 161 -11.44 0.59 16.56
N LEU A 162 -10.44 1.11 15.85
CA LEU A 162 -9.55 2.14 16.37
C LEU A 162 -10.15 3.53 16.16
N PRO A 163 -9.96 4.49 17.10
CA PRO A 163 -10.26 5.88 16.83
C PRO A 163 -9.42 6.41 15.65
N ASN A 164 -9.81 7.56 15.09
CA ASN A 164 -9.16 8.18 13.93
C ASN A 164 -9.17 7.32 12.64
N VAL A 165 -9.86 6.18 12.58
CA VAL A 165 -9.96 5.36 11.35
C VAL A 165 -11.33 5.55 10.67
N TYR A 166 -11.31 5.79 9.35
CA TYR A 166 -12.50 5.94 8.51
C TYR A 166 -13.14 4.58 8.18
N VAL A 167 -14.35 4.61 7.60
CA VAL A 167 -15.13 3.40 7.27
C VAL A 167 -14.44 2.45 6.28
N ASP A 168 -13.60 2.98 5.40
CA ASP A 168 -12.80 2.25 4.41
C ASP A 168 -11.48 1.70 5.00
N GLY A 169 -11.26 1.87 6.31
CA GLY A 169 -10.03 1.51 7.00
C GLY A 169 -8.92 2.55 6.89
N ARG A 170 -9.12 3.66 6.16
CA ARG A 170 -8.09 4.70 6.04
C ARG A 170 -7.83 5.36 7.38
N VAL A 171 -6.57 5.56 7.72
CA VAL A 171 -6.14 6.22 8.95
C VAL A 171 -6.16 7.73 8.73
N CYS A 172 -6.82 8.47 9.62
CA CYS A 172 -6.71 9.92 9.71
C CYS A 172 -5.41 10.27 10.44
N THR A 173 -4.44 10.77 9.69
CA THR A 173 -3.10 11.04 10.20
C THR A 173 -2.94 12.48 10.70
N GLY A 174 -3.90 13.37 10.44
CA GLY A 174 -3.80 14.79 10.78
C GLY A 174 -2.49 15.39 10.25
N ASP A 175 -1.77 16.08 11.14
CA ASP A 175 -0.46 16.70 10.86
C ASP A 175 0.74 15.76 11.09
N ALA A 176 0.52 14.45 11.23
CA ALA A 176 1.60 13.49 11.44
C ALA A 176 2.57 13.46 10.24
N VAL A 177 3.87 13.39 10.52
CA VAL A 177 4.90 13.19 9.50
C VAL A 177 4.87 11.73 9.07
N LEU A 178 4.46 11.49 7.83
CA LEU A 178 4.37 10.15 7.27
C LEU A 178 5.71 9.70 6.66
N PRO A 179 6.02 8.39 6.72
CA PRO A 179 7.15 7.83 5.99
C PRO A 179 7.05 8.16 4.49
N LEU A 180 8.19 8.38 3.86
CA LEU A 180 8.26 8.65 2.42
C LEU A 180 8.16 7.37 1.58
N GLY A 181 8.55 6.23 2.16
CA GLY A 181 8.66 4.96 1.47
C GLY A 181 7.54 3.98 1.76
N CYS A 182 7.50 2.93 0.94
CA CYS A 182 6.62 1.77 1.03
C CYS A 182 7.48 0.49 0.99
N THR A 183 8.59 0.49 1.75
CA THR A 183 9.56 -0.61 1.81
C THR A 183 9.46 -1.36 3.15
N LEU A 184 10.11 -2.53 3.24
CA LEU A 184 10.16 -3.30 4.47
C LEU A 184 10.82 -2.54 5.63
N ALA A 185 11.78 -1.67 5.32
CA ALA A 185 12.44 -0.83 6.33
C ALA A 185 11.50 0.27 6.89
N ASP A 186 10.42 0.60 6.17
CA ASP A 186 9.47 1.64 6.59
C ASP A 186 8.35 1.10 7.49
N MET A 187 8.19 -0.23 7.61
CA MET A 187 7.06 -0.87 8.32
C MET A 187 6.94 -0.38 9.76
N GLY A 188 8.06 -0.34 10.51
CA GLY A 188 8.05 0.14 11.89
C GLY A 188 7.64 1.61 12.02
N GLN A 189 7.99 2.46 11.04
CA GLN A 189 7.57 3.86 11.06
C GLN A 189 6.07 3.98 10.77
N TRP A 190 5.53 3.17 9.86
CA TRP A 190 4.10 3.10 9.60
C TRP A 190 3.31 2.55 10.80
N GLU A 191 3.85 1.56 11.51
CA GLU A 191 3.28 1.04 12.76
C GLU A 191 3.22 2.13 13.85
N SER A 192 4.26 2.95 14.00
CA SER A 192 4.28 4.09 14.93
C SER A 192 3.16 5.11 14.66
N VAL A 193 2.72 5.28 13.40
CA VAL A 193 1.56 6.14 13.07
C VAL A 193 0.28 5.65 13.77
N ILE A 194 0.18 4.36 14.09
CA ILE A 194 -0.95 3.77 14.84
C ILE A 194 -0.65 3.64 16.33
N PHE A 195 0.52 3.12 16.71
CA PHE A 195 0.78 2.78 18.11
C PHE A 195 1.19 3.98 18.97
N ASP A 196 1.78 5.01 18.37
CA ASP A 196 2.25 6.21 19.07
C ASP A 196 1.29 7.40 18.89
N THR A 197 0.16 7.21 18.20
CA THR A 197 -0.85 8.25 17.98
C THR A 197 -1.65 8.53 19.26
N ALA A 198 -1.94 9.80 19.50
CA ALA A 198 -2.89 10.19 20.53
C ALA A 198 -4.30 10.17 19.93
N PHE A 199 -4.98 9.04 20.03
CA PHE A 199 -6.35 8.87 19.52
C PHE A 199 -7.33 9.86 20.14
N THR A 200 -8.17 10.52 19.34
CA THR A 200 -9.01 11.63 19.84
C THR A 200 -10.51 11.42 19.64
N HIS A 201 -10.94 10.97 18.46
CA HIS A 201 -12.36 10.81 18.13
C HIS A 201 -12.55 9.62 17.18
N SER A 202 -13.78 9.11 17.11
CA SER A 202 -14.14 8.12 16.08
C SER A 202 -14.47 8.82 14.77
N ASN A 203 -13.85 8.36 13.68
CA ASN A 203 -14.20 8.75 12.30
C ASN A 203 -15.18 7.79 11.65
N ASN A 204 -15.54 6.71 12.35
CA ASN A 204 -16.46 5.69 11.88
C ASN A 204 -17.47 5.34 12.97
N ARG A 205 -18.69 5.88 12.84
CA ARG A 205 -19.82 5.60 13.75
C ARG A 205 -20.34 4.15 13.69
N HIS A 206 -19.88 3.37 12.71
CA HIS A 206 -20.26 1.96 12.50
C HIS A 206 -19.07 1.01 12.72
N ALA A 207 -17.98 1.49 13.34
CA ALA A 207 -16.80 0.67 13.62
C ALA A 207 -17.12 -0.52 14.53
N LEU A 208 -18.09 -0.36 15.43
CA LEU A 208 -18.60 -1.39 16.32
C LEU A 208 -20.00 -1.83 15.88
N ARG A 209 -20.34 -3.10 16.14
CA ARG A 209 -21.67 -3.63 15.88
C ARG A 209 -22.69 -2.94 16.78
N ALA A 210 -23.87 -2.69 16.23
CA ALA A 210 -25.00 -2.24 17.02
C ALA A 210 -25.48 -3.34 17.97
N ASP A 211 -25.97 -2.93 19.14
CA ASP A 211 -26.65 -3.83 20.08
C ASP A 211 -28.02 -4.28 19.56
N LYS A 212 -28.75 -5.06 20.38
CA LYS A 212 -30.09 -5.58 20.02
C LYS A 212 -31.13 -4.46 19.82
N GLN A 213 -30.84 -3.24 20.30
CA GLN A 213 -31.68 -2.06 20.19
C GLN A 213 -31.28 -1.19 19.00
N GLY A 214 -30.25 -1.57 18.24
CA GLY A 214 -29.75 -0.83 17.08
C GLY A 214 -28.81 0.32 17.43
N MET A 215 -28.32 0.40 18.68
CA MET A 215 -27.42 1.45 19.13
C MET A 215 -25.97 0.99 19.03
N THR A 216 -25.11 1.82 18.44
CA THR A 216 -23.67 1.57 18.38
C THR A 216 -22.96 2.28 19.53
N GLU A 217 -22.13 1.53 20.27
CA GLU A 217 -21.26 2.08 21.31
C GLU A 217 -20.23 3.06 20.72
N ASP A 218 -19.89 4.12 21.46
CA ASP A 218 -18.77 4.99 21.08
C ASP A 218 -17.43 4.24 21.20
N VAL A 219 -16.60 4.32 20.17
CA VAL A 219 -15.31 3.61 20.11
C VAL A 219 -14.41 3.94 21.31
N ARG A 220 -14.45 5.16 21.85
CA ARG A 220 -13.63 5.52 23.03
C ARG A 220 -14.19 4.90 24.30
N ALA A 221 -15.51 4.84 24.44
CA ALA A 221 -16.15 4.17 25.56
C ALA A 221 -15.81 2.67 25.55
N PHE A 222 -15.86 2.04 24.37
CA PHE A 222 -15.43 0.66 24.16
C PHE A 222 -14.00 0.43 24.65
N TRP A 223 -13.02 1.21 24.16
CA TRP A 223 -11.63 1.06 24.58
C TRP A 223 -11.39 1.38 26.06
N ALA A 224 -12.10 2.37 26.61
CA ALA A 224 -12.02 2.66 28.03
C ALA A 224 -12.53 1.51 28.90
N SER A 225 -13.51 0.73 28.42
CA SER A 225 -14.01 -0.45 29.14
C SER A 225 -13.02 -1.62 29.16
N LEU A 226 -12.04 -1.64 28.25
CA LEU A 226 -11.00 -2.66 28.16
C LEU A 226 -9.74 -2.33 28.98
N ASP A 227 -9.66 -1.14 29.58
CA ASP A 227 -8.48 -0.71 30.32
C ASP A 227 -8.22 -1.60 31.54
N GLY A 228 -7.05 -2.25 31.57
CA GLY A 228 -6.65 -3.19 32.61
C GLY A 228 -7.29 -4.58 32.49
N VAL A 229 -8.05 -4.85 31.41
CA VAL A 229 -8.62 -6.17 31.14
C VAL A 229 -7.59 -7.04 30.43
N ASP A 230 -7.31 -8.22 31.00
CA ASP A 230 -6.31 -9.17 30.49
C ASP A 230 -6.88 -10.24 29.54
N GLN A 231 -8.18 -10.17 29.24
CA GLN A 231 -8.83 -11.09 28.31
C GLN A 231 -8.43 -10.76 26.86
N PRO A 232 -8.47 -11.75 25.94
CA PRO A 232 -8.28 -11.49 24.52
C PRO A 232 -9.23 -10.40 24.00
N PHE A 233 -8.79 -9.70 22.96
CA PHE A 233 -9.63 -8.71 22.31
C PHE A 233 -10.95 -9.36 21.82
N PRO A 234 -12.11 -8.73 22.07
CA PRO A 234 -13.41 -9.31 21.71
C PRO A 234 -13.73 -9.10 20.21
N ASP A 235 -13.26 -10.02 19.37
CA ASP A 235 -13.37 -9.98 17.90
C ASP A 235 -14.81 -9.94 17.37
N GLU A 236 -15.81 -10.28 18.18
CA GLU A 236 -17.22 -10.15 17.81
C GLU A 236 -17.74 -8.71 17.85
N ARG A 237 -17.01 -7.78 18.48
CA ARG A 237 -17.44 -6.38 18.69
C ARG A 237 -17.30 -5.53 17.43
N PRO A 238 -16.20 -5.58 16.66
CA PRO A 238 -16.09 -4.79 15.45
C PRO A 238 -17.09 -5.24 14.37
N SER A 239 -17.58 -4.26 13.60
CA SER A 239 -18.42 -4.55 12.43
C SER A 239 -17.61 -5.21 11.32
N PRO A 240 -18.23 -6.02 10.45
CA PRO A 240 -17.56 -6.50 9.25
C PRO A 240 -17.09 -5.34 8.37
N LEU A 241 -15.92 -5.47 7.76
CA LEU A 241 -15.50 -4.59 6.67
C LEU A 241 -16.22 -4.96 5.35
N GLY A 242 -16.76 -6.18 5.27
CA GLY A 242 -17.52 -6.69 4.12
C GLY A 242 -16.63 -7.23 2.99
N VAL A 243 -15.35 -7.45 3.27
CA VAL A 243 -14.37 -7.99 2.33
C VAL A 243 -13.41 -8.94 3.04
N CYS A 244 -12.92 -9.95 2.32
CA CYS A 244 -11.82 -10.78 2.77
C CYS A 244 -10.47 -10.14 2.39
N LEU A 245 -9.39 -10.63 3.01
CA LEU A 245 -8.04 -10.09 2.84
C LEU A 245 -7.63 -9.98 1.35
N LYS A 246 -7.78 -11.05 0.56
CA LYS A 246 -7.35 -11.05 -0.86
C LYS A 246 -8.05 -9.97 -1.70
N ASP A 247 -9.34 -9.71 -1.45
CA ASP A 247 -10.11 -8.70 -2.19
C ASP A 247 -9.74 -7.29 -1.72
N TRP A 248 -9.46 -7.13 -0.42
CA TRP A 248 -8.98 -5.87 0.14
C TRP A 248 -7.58 -5.48 -0.37
N LEU A 249 -6.71 -6.45 -0.66
CA LEU A 249 -5.39 -6.21 -1.27
C LEU A 249 -5.52 -5.51 -2.63
N VAL A 250 -6.41 -6.00 -3.50
CA VAL A 250 -6.57 -5.53 -4.90
C VAL A 250 -7.32 -4.20 -5.01
N GLY A 251 -7.88 -3.70 -3.90
CA GLY A 251 -8.57 -2.40 -3.89
C GLY A 251 -9.85 -2.41 -4.71
N LYS A 252 -10.60 -3.52 -4.70
CA LYS A 252 -12.00 -3.44 -5.16
C LYS A 252 -12.70 -2.38 -4.31
N PRO A 253 -13.25 -1.32 -4.93
CA PRO A 253 -14.08 -0.39 -4.20
C PRO A 253 -15.21 -1.21 -3.59
N SER A 254 -15.45 -1.03 -2.29
CA SER A 254 -16.74 -1.40 -1.71
C SER A 254 -17.81 -0.65 -2.49
N ASP A 255 -18.52 -1.35 -3.37
CA ASP A 255 -19.80 -0.88 -3.92
C ASP A 255 -20.78 -0.78 -2.74
N GLN A 256 -20.79 0.36 -2.05
CA GLN A 256 -21.85 0.70 -1.11
C GLN A 256 -22.24 2.17 -1.31
N HIS A 257 -23.35 2.31 -2.04
CA HIS A 257 -24.26 3.45 -2.01
C HIS A 257 -24.88 3.65 -0.63
#